data_AF-A0A1G1F901-F1
#
_entry.id   AF-A0A1G1F901-F1
#
_cell.length_a   1.000
_cell.length_b   1.000
_cell.length_c   1.000
_cell.angle_alpha   90.00
_cell.angle_beta   90.00
_cell.angle_gamma   90.00
#
_symmetry.space_group_name_H-M   'P 1'
#
loop_
_entity.id
_entity.type
_entity.pdbx_description
1 polymer ?
#
loop_
_entity_poly.entity_id
_entity_poly.type
_entity_poly.pdbx_seq_one_letter_code
_entity_poly.pdbx_strand_id
1 'polypeptide(L)'
;MFDRARSLGIYDSVLKQLIHHFKYRKQPGAMKEIVPLIETRFPASGEVYEGFHVVPVPLHIDKLRERRFDQSYLIAKAVAQRLRLPLCDDLLIRSKPTESQTRKHRSERLKNVRGAFRLNRLDVVAGKDILLVDDVFTLARA
;
A
#
# COMPACT_ATOMS: atom_id res chain seq x y z
N MET A 1 7.92 14.17 -0.56
CA MET A 1 8.80 13.34 -1.43
C MET A 1 9.18 12.13 -0.59
N PHE A 2 9.29 10.94 -1.16
CA PHE A 2 9.80 9.76 -0.44
C PHE A 2 11.29 9.59 -0.77
N ASP A 3 12.06 9.03 0.16
CA ASP A 3 13.50 8.80 -0.05
C ASP A 3 13.75 7.57 -0.92
N ARG A 4 12.87 6.56 -0.84
CA ARG A 4 13.01 5.27 -1.53
C ARG A 4 11.65 4.70 -1.92
N ALA A 5 11.64 3.89 -2.98
CA ALA A 5 10.50 3.05 -3.35
C ALA A 5 10.96 1.62 -3.63
N ARG A 6 10.16 0.64 -3.20
CA ARG A 6 10.38 -0.80 -3.41
C ARG A 6 9.09 -1.41 -3.93
N SER A 7 9.22 -2.46 -4.75
CA SER A 7 8.08 -3.26 -5.22
C SER A 7 8.41 -4.74 -5.07
N LEU A 8 7.40 -5.53 -4.72
CA LEU A 8 7.50 -6.99 -4.68
C LEU A 8 7.58 -7.61 -6.09
N GLY A 9 7.19 -6.85 -7.12
CA GLY A 9 7.35 -7.25 -8.51
C GLY A 9 6.93 -6.18 -9.51
N ILE A 10 7.06 -6.48 -10.78
CA ILE A 10 6.61 -5.60 -11.87
C ILE A 10 5.13 -5.85 -12.11
N TYR A 11 4.33 -4.79 -12.33
CA TYR A 11 2.91 -4.93 -12.65
C TYR A 11 2.68 -5.44 -14.09
N ASP A 12 3.13 -6.68 -14.34
CA ASP A 12 3.07 -7.41 -15.60
C ASP A 12 1.78 -8.26 -15.70
N SER A 13 1.66 -9.11 -16.73
CA SER A 13 0.44 -9.90 -16.98
C SER A 13 0.03 -10.81 -15.80
N VAL A 14 0.98 -11.38 -15.06
CA VAL A 14 0.72 -12.31 -13.95
C VAL A 14 0.36 -11.54 -12.68
N LEU A 15 1.19 -10.59 -12.26
CA LEU A 15 0.92 -9.79 -11.07
C LEU A 15 -0.31 -8.91 -11.25
N LYS A 16 -0.58 -8.40 -12.45
CA LYS A 16 -1.82 -7.69 -12.77
C LYS A 16 -3.04 -8.58 -12.57
N GLN A 17 -3.00 -9.84 -12.99
CA GLN A 17 -4.09 -10.77 -12.76
C GLN A 17 -4.27 -11.07 -11.27
N LEU A 18 -3.20 -11.34 -10.53
CA LEU A 18 -3.25 -11.58 -9.09
C LEU A 18 -3.88 -10.38 -8.35
N ILE A 19 -3.40 -9.17 -8.63
CA ILE A 19 -3.92 -7.93 -8.06
C ILE A 19 -5.37 -7.68 -8.49
N HIS A 20 -5.74 -7.98 -9.74
CA HIS A 20 -7.11 -7.85 -10.20
C HIS A 20 -8.06 -8.81 -9.46
N HIS A 21 -7.68 -10.08 -9.29
CA HIS A 21 -8.44 -11.04 -8.49
C HIS A 21 -8.55 -10.59 -7.03
N PHE A 22 -7.45 -10.10 -6.46
CA PHE A 22 -7.41 -9.58 -5.10
C PHE A 22 -8.32 -8.36 -4.89
N LYS A 23 -8.43 -7.49 -5.90
CA LYS A 23 -9.26 -6.26 -5.85
C LYS A 23 -10.74 -6.50 -6.12
N TYR A 24 -11.07 -7.33 -7.12
CA TYR A 24 -12.42 -7.37 -7.68
C TYR A 24 -13.16 -8.69 -7.47
N ARG A 25 -12.46 -9.78 -7.14
CA ARG A 25 -13.09 -11.08 -6.87
C ARG A 25 -13.28 -11.37 -5.38
N LYS A 26 -12.94 -10.41 -4.50
CA LYS A 26 -13.04 -10.53 -3.02
C LYS A 26 -12.32 -11.76 -2.48
N GLN A 27 -11.15 -12.07 -3.04
CA GLN A 27 -10.37 -13.26 -2.69
C GLN A 27 -9.18 -12.89 -1.79
N PRO A 28 -9.35 -12.85 -0.45
CA PRO A 28 -8.21 -12.66 0.46
C PRO A 28 -7.20 -13.81 0.35
N GLY A 29 -7.59 -14.95 -0.24
CA GLY A 29 -6.69 -16.06 -0.57
C GLY A 29 -5.50 -15.67 -1.45
N ALA A 30 -5.58 -14.56 -2.20
CA ALA A 30 -4.43 -14.00 -2.93
C ALA A 30 -3.24 -13.69 -2.02
N MET A 31 -3.46 -13.45 -0.72
CA MET A 31 -2.37 -13.29 0.25
C MET A 31 -1.48 -14.52 0.37
N LYS A 32 -1.98 -15.73 0.08
CA LYS A 32 -1.17 -16.96 0.07
C LYS A 32 -0.06 -16.91 -0.99
N GLU A 33 -0.30 -16.19 -2.09
CA GLU A 33 0.68 -15.99 -3.15
C GLU A 33 1.59 -14.77 -2.88
N ILE A 34 1.09 -13.77 -2.15
CA ILE A 34 1.83 -12.52 -1.87
C ILE A 34 2.81 -12.70 -0.70
N VAL A 35 2.45 -13.45 0.34
CA VAL A 35 3.30 -13.64 1.53
C VAL A 35 4.68 -14.23 1.18
N PRO A 36 4.80 -15.27 0.33
CA PRO A 36 6.11 -15.78 -0.08
C PRO A 36 6.99 -14.73 -0.77
N LEU A 37 6.39 -13.80 -1.53
CA LEU A 37 7.13 -12.70 -2.16
C LEU A 37 7.67 -11.72 -1.11
N ILE A 38 6.89 -11.43 -0.06
CA ILE A 38 7.33 -10.61 1.07
C ILE A 38 8.49 -11.31 1.79
N GLU A 39 8.35 -12.59 2.10
CA GLU A 39 9.33 -13.34 2.88
C GLU A 39 10.69 -13.47 2.18
N THR A 40 10.68 -13.54 0.85
CA THR A 40 11.89 -13.65 0.03
C THR A 40 12.52 -12.31 -0.29
N ARG A 41 11.71 -11.27 -0.58
CA ARG A 41 12.23 -10.01 -1.13
C ARG A 41 12.82 -9.06 -0.10
N PHE A 42 12.26 -9.03 1.11
CA PHE A 42 12.75 -8.15 2.19
C PHE A 42 14.14 -8.57 2.72
N PRO A 43 14.44 -9.85 2.98
CA PRO A 43 15.79 -10.25 3.38
C PRO A 43 16.83 -10.03 2.29
N ALA A 44 16.45 -10.30 1.03
CA ALA A 44 17.33 -10.15 -0.12
C ALA A 44 17.64 -8.68 -0.47
N SER A 45 16.94 -7.70 0.10
CA SER A 45 17.20 -6.29 -0.19
C SER A 45 18.44 -5.76 0.54
N GLY A 46 18.89 -6.41 1.61
CA GLY A 46 19.95 -5.91 2.49
C GLY A 46 19.60 -4.61 3.22
N GLU A 47 18.32 -4.22 3.22
CA GLU A 47 17.88 -2.98 3.83
C GLU A 47 17.62 -3.18 5.33
N VAL A 48 17.98 -2.17 6.11
CA VAL A 48 17.69 -2.08 7.54
C VAL A 48 16.47 -1.19 7.73
N TYR A 49 15.45 -1.72 8.38
CA TYR A 49 14.20 -1.01 8.70
C TYR A 49 14.02 -0.81 10.21
N GLU A 50 15.11 -0.89 10.98
CA GLU A 50 15.04 -0.69 12.43
C GLU A 50 14.46 0.69 12.76
N GLY A 51 13.49 0.73 13.68
CA GLY A 51 12.80 1.96 14.07
C GLY A 51 11.70 2.45 13.11
N PHE A 52 11.50 1.79 11.96
CA PHE A 52 10.44 2.15 11.01
C PHE A 52 9.05 1.78 11.55
N HIS A 53 8.03 2.52 11.08
CA HIS A 53 6.62 2.19 11.32
C HIS A 53 5.94 1.87 9.99
N VAL A 54 5.20 0.76 9.95
CA VAL A 54 4.51 0.31 8.74
C VAL A 54 3.13 0.97 8.68
N VAL A 55 2.84 1.66 7.58
CA VAL A 55 1.59 2.41 7.40
C VAL A 55 0.94 1.96 6.10
N PRO A 56 -0.29 1.40 6.11
CA PRO A 56 -1.03 1.11 4.89
C PRO A 56 -1.57 2.39 4.26
N VAL A 57 -1.60 2.45 2.92
CA VAL A 57 -2.38 3.46 2.19
C VAL A 57 -3.85 3.05 2.18
N PRO A 58 -4.74 3.74 2.89
CA PRO A 58 -6.12 3.30 3.06
C PRO A 58 -6.97 3.46 1.81
N LEU A 59 -7.96 2.60 1.68
CA LEU A 59 -9.09 2.79 0.78
C LEU A 59 -10.08 3.82 1.33
N HIS A 60 -10.88 4.40 0.41
CA HIS A 60 -12.03 5.19 0.81
C HIS A 60 -13.12 4.24 1.31
N ILE A 61 -13.97 4.70 2.24
CA ILE A 61 -15.01 3.87 2.86
C ILE A 61 -15.91 3.17 1.83
N ASP A 62 -16.23 3.83 0.72
CA ASP A 62 -17.05 3.24 -0.35
C ASP A 62 -16.35 2.05 -1.02
N LYS A 63 -15.04 2.18 -1.30
CA LYS A 63 -14.25 1.08 -1.87
C LYS A 63 -14.05 -0.04 -0.87
N LEU A 64 -13.87 0.29 0.42
CA LEU A 64 -13.78 -0.72 1.48
C LEU A 64 -15.09 -1.52 1.58
N ARG A 65 -16.25 -0.86 1.50
CA ARG A 65 -17.56 -1.52 1.48
C ARG A 65 -17.74 -2.43 0.26
N GLU A 66 -17.34 -1.96 -0.92
CA GLU A 66 -17.40 -2.73 -2.17
C GLU A 66 -16.52 -3.99 -2.09
N ARG A 67 -15.25 -3.81 -1.70
CA ARG A 67 -14.21 -4.85 -1.70
C ARG A 67 -14.24 -5.76 -0.47
N ARG A 68 -14.92 -5.37 0.61
CA ARG A 68 -15.01 -6.03 1.93
C ARG A 68 -13.73 -6.05 2.76
N PHE A 69 -12.59 -5.69 2.19
CA PHE A 69 -11.30 -5.59 2.87
C PHE A 69 -10.40 -4.58 2.16
N ASP A 70 -9.36 -4.13 2.87
CA ASP A 70 -8.31 -3.26 2.36
C ASP A 70 -7.07 -4.10 2.00
N GLN A 71 -6.71 -4.12 0.72
CA GLN A 71 -5.56 -4.86 0.21
C GLN A 71 -4.25 -4.36 0.82
N SER A 72 -4.09 -3.04 0.86
CA SER A 72 -2.88 -2.39 1.38
C SER A 72 -2.72 -2.67 2.86
N TYR A 73 -3.82 -2.73 3.63
CA TYR A 73 -3.79 -3.18 5.02
C TYR A 73 -3.30 -4.62 5.18
N LEU A 74 -3.83 -5.57 4.40
CA LEU A 74 -3.44 -6.97 4.51
C LEU A 74 -1.95 -7.18 4.16
N ILE A 75 -1.47 -6.50 3.13
CA ILE A 75 -0.05 -6.49 2.75
C ILE A 75 0.79 -5.85 3.87
N ALA A 76 0.40 -4.68 4.37
CA ALA A 76 1.09 -3.97 5.43
C ALA A 76 1.21 -4.80 6.70
N LYS A 77 0.14 -5.51 7.09
CA LYS A 77 0.14 -6.42 8.23
C LYS A 77 1.17 -7.54 8.08
N ALA A 78 1.23 -8.17 6.90
CA ALA A 78 2.22 -9.20 6.62
C ALA A 78 3.67 -8.65 6.64
N VAL A 79 3.88 -7.44 6.09
CA VAL A 79 5.18 -6.76 6.13
C VAL A 79 5.61 -6.44 7.56
N ALA A 80 4.72 -5.86 8.36
CA ALA A 80 4.97 -5.54 9.77
C ALA A 80 5.36 -6.78 10.58
N GLN A 81 4.64 -7.89 10.39
CA GLN A 81 4.98 -9.17 11.00
C GLN A 81 6.35 -9.69 10.56
N ARG A 82 6.64 -9.65 9.25
CA ARG A 82 7.90 -10.15 8.70
C ARG A 82 9.11 -9.36 9.19
N LEU A 83 8.96 -8.04 9.33
CA LEU A 83 10.01 -7.12 9.77
C LEU A 83 10.02 -6.89 11.28
N ARG A 84 9.04 -7.41 12.02
CA ARG A 84 8.82 -7.16 13.45
C ARG A 84 8.72 -5.67 13.78
N LEU A 85 7.97 -4.93 12.96
CA LEU A 85 7.77 -3.49 13.09
C LEU A 85 6.35 -3.16 13.57
N PRO A 86 6.15 -2.00 14.22
CA PRO A 86 4.81 -1.50 14.54
C PRO A 86 3.98 -1.29 13.28
N LEU A 87 2.72 -1.73 13.31
CA LEU A 87 1.71 -1.41 12.31
C LEU A 87 0.87 -0.23 12.81
N CYS A 88 0.83 0.86 12.04
CA CYS A 88 0.02 2.05 12.32
C CYS A 88 -1.08 2.18 11.26
N ASP A 89 -2.17 1.43 11.42
CA ASP A 89 -3.27 1.32 10.46
C ASP A 89 -4.35 2.42 10.60
N ASP A 90 -4.29 3.23 11.65
CA ASP A 90 -5.19 4.35 11.92
C ASP A 90 -4.56 5.73 11.65
N LEU A 91 -3.28 5.76 11.25
CA LEU A 91 -2.53 7.00 11.05
C LEU A 91 -3.04 7.81 9.85
N LEU A 92 -3.21 7.13 8.71
CA LEU A 92 -3.61 7.73 7.45
C LEU A 92 -5.10 7.47 7.23
N ILE A 93 -5.87 8.51 6.97
CA ILE A 93 -7.31 8.42 6.67
C ILE A 93 -7.55 8.95 5.28
N ARG A 94 -8.30 8.20 4.46
CA ARG A 94 -8.77 8.68 3.16
C ARG A 94 -10.14 9.31 3.28
N SER A 95 -10.18 10.65 3.19
CA SER A 95 -11.39 11.44 3.39
C SER A 95 -12.20 11.74 2.13
N LYS A 96 -11.65 11.43 0.94
CA LYS A 96 -12.34 11.65 -0.33
C LYS A 96 -12.37 10.39 -1.18
N PRO A 97 -13.50 10.05 -1.82
CA PRO A 97 -13.50 9.05 -2.86
C PRO A 97 -12.65 9.56 -4.01
N THR A 98 -11.85 8.68 -4.60
CA THR A 98 -11.11 9.01 -5.81
C THR A 98 -11.40 7.94 -6.84
N GLU A 99 -11.60 8.33 -8.08
CA GLU A 99 -11.81 7.37 -9.18
C GLU A 99 -10.58 6.46 -9.33
N SER A 100 -10.79 5.29 -9.95
CA SER A 100 -9.69 4.38 -10.25
C SER A 100 -8.63 5.09 -11.10
N GLN A 101 -7.36 4.89 -10.73
CA GLN A 101 -6.23 5.48 -11.45
C GLN A 101 -5.85 4.72 -12.73
N THR A 102 -6.47 3.56 -12.98
CA THR A 102 -6.13 2.65 -14.09
C THR A 102 -6.31 3.23 -15.48
N ARG A 103 -7.09 4.31 -15.65
CA ARG A 103 -7.37 4.95 -16.94
C ARG A 103 -6.95 6.42 -17.01
N LYS A 104 -6.29 6.96 -15.97
CA LYS A 104 -6.03 8.40 -15.84
C LYS A 104 -4.60 8.79 -16.21
N HIS A 105 -4.45 9.90 -16.92
CA HIS A 105 -3.15 10.52 -17.19
C HIS A 105 -2.53 11.07 -15.89
N ARG A 106 -1.22 11.32 -15.91
CA ARG A 106 -0.43 11.73 -14.73
C ARG A 106 -1.03 12.93 -13.98
N SER A 107 -1.36 13.99 -14.70
CA SER A 107 -1.92 15.23 -14.15
C SER A 107 -3.27 14.99 -13.48
N GLU A 108 -4.09 14.10 -14.05
CA GLU A 108 -5.37 13.71 -13.50
C GLU A 108 -5.20 12.83 -12.26
N ARG A 109 -4.22 11.92 -12.23
CA ARG A 109 -3.90 11.13 -11.03
C ARG A 109 -3.52 12.04 -9.86
N LEU A 110 -2.61 13.00 -10.09
CA LEU A 110 -2.17 13.99 -9.09
C LEU A 110 -3.33 14.84 -8.57
N LYS A 111 -4.19 15.35 -9.47
CA LYS A 111 -5.41 16.09 -9.08
C LYS A 111 -6.36 15.21 -8.25
N ASN A 112 -6.54 13.95 -8.64
CA ASN A 112 -7.44 13.00 -8.01
C ASN A 112 -7.03 12.62 -6.57
N VAL A 113 -5.73 12.63 -6.24
CA VAL A 113 -5.25 12.34 -4.87
C VAL A 113 -5.03 13.59 -4.01
N ARG A 114 -5.04 14.80 -4.59
CA ARG A 114 -4.77 16.04 -3.85
C ARG A 114 -5.85 16.27 -2.77
N GLY A 115 -5.41 16.32 -1.52
CA GLY A 115 -6.31 16.49 -0.36
C GLY A 115 -7.26 15.31 -0.14
N ALA A 116 -6.94 14.12 -0.68
CA ALA A 116 -7.72 12.91 -0.45
C ALA A 116 -7.37 12.21 0.87
N PHE A 117 -6.20 12.53 1.45
CA PHE A 117 -5.70 11.91 2.67
C PHE A 117 -5.50 12.94 3.79
N ARG A 118 -5.69 12.52 5.03
CA ARG A 118 -5.40 13.28 6.26
C ARG A 118 -4.70 12.38 7.28
N LEU A 119 -3.95 13.00 8.19
CA LEU A 119 -3.32 12.32 9.32
C LEU A 119 -4.22 12.40 10.55
N ASN A 120 -4.34 11.30 11.30
CA ASN A 120 -5.12 11.23 12.53
C ASN A 120 -4.25 11.44 13.79
N ARG A 121 -3.05 10.85 13.80
CA ARG A 121 -2.15 10.74 14.97
C ARG A 121 -0.73 11.15 14.64
N LEU A 122 -0.52 12.43 14.40
CA LEU A 122 0.80 13.01 14.06
C LEU A 122 1.86 12.74 15.13
N ASP A 123 1.45 12.67 16.40
CA ASP A 123 2.28 12.39 17.57
C ASP A 123 3.00 11.04 17.48
N VAL A 124 2.37 10.04 16.87
CA VAL A 124 2.90 8.67 16.79
C VAL A 124 4.08 8.56 15.82
N VAL A 125 4.16 9.46 14.84
CA VAL A 125 5.10 9.36 13.71
C VAL A 125 6.04 10.56 13.55
N ALA A 126 5.92 11.57 14.41
CA ALA A 126 6.82 12.71 14.38
C ALA A 126 8.27 12.25 14.60
N GLY A 127 9.15 12.57 13.63
CA GLY A 127 10.56 12.18 13.66
C GLY A 127 10.82 10.68 13.50
N LYS A 128 9.84 9.91 13.01
CA LYS A 128 9.98 8.47 12.74
C LYS A 128 10.08 8.21 11.24
N ASP A 129 10.81 7.16 10.89
CA ASP A 129 10.83 6.63 9.54
C ASP A 129 9.56 5.83 9.25
N ILE A 130 8.98 6.03 8.08
CA ILE A 130 7.68 5.44 7.69
C ILE A 130 7.85 4.55 6.47
N LEU A 131 7.44 3.29 6.62
CA LEU A 131 7.28 2.36 5.52
C LEU A 131 5.83 2.38 5.04
N LEU A 132 5.56 3.22 4.03
CA LEU A 132 4.24 3.30 3.40
C LEU A 132 4.02 2.11 2.46
N VAL A 133 2.89 1.41 2.62
CA VAL A 133 2.55 0.20 1.85
C VAL A 133 1.30 0.44 1.02
N ASP A 134 1.39 0.22 -0.28
CA ASP A 134 0.28 0.31 -1.23
C ASP A 134 0.24 -0.92 -2.15
N ASP A 135 -0.94 -1.23 -2.70
CA ASP A 135 -1.16 -2.42 -3.52
C ASP A 135 -0.60 -2.30 -4.94
N VAL A 136 -0.58 -1.09 -5.50
CA VAL A 136 -0.04 -0.79 -6.84
C VAL A 136 0.58 0.60 -6.81
N PHE A 137 1.90 0.63 -7.00
CA PHE A 137 2.61 1.87 -7.23
C PHE A 137 2.89 2.04 -8.72
N THR A 138 2.51 3.20 -9.27
CA THR A 138 2.92 3.59 -10.63
C THR A 138 3.97 4.68 -10.52
N LEU A 139 5.16 4.42 -11.07
CA LEU A 139 6.13 5.48 -11.29
C LEU A 139 5.47 6.49 -12.23
N ALA A 140 5.30 7.72 -11.74
CA ALA A 140 5.05 8.85 -12.62
C ALA A 140 6.34 9.06 -13.43
N ARG A 141 6.56 8.26 -14.49
CA ARG A 141 7.56 8.63 -15.49
C ARG A 141 7.13 9.99 -16.06
N ALA A 142 8.12 10.87 -16.17
CA ALA A 142 7.95 12.26 -16.55
C ALA A 142 7.24 12.37 -17.89
#